data_AF-A0A3D9CLL9-F1
#
_entry.id   AF-A0A3D9CLL9-F1
#
_cell.length_a   1.000
_cell.length_b   1.000
_cell.length_c   1.000
_cell.angle_alpha   90.00
_cell.angle_beta   90.00
_cell.angle_gamma   90.00
#
_symmetry.space_group_name_H-M   'P 1'
#
loop_
_entity.id
_entity.type
_entity.pdbx_description
1 polymer ?
#
loop_
_entity_poly.entity_id
_entity_poly.type
_entity_poly.pdbx_seq_one_letter_code
_entity_poly.pdbx_strand_id
1 'polypeptide(L)'
;MEFHLSSKMKDYHKEVLTAMIICCRNFDLKNFIPFLMSENVLTNYENKVQFYRIMKNKVECAKKITDGILICKIEKKEWQLNPKAHLFNFYDQTHKNERLSIEVEFEKGNLILDIQPF
;
A
#
# COMPACT_ATOMS: atom_id res chain seq x y z
N MET A 1 14.61 -5.64 -17.53
CA MET A 1 15.56 -4.76 -16.81
C MET A 1 15.42 -5.08 -15.33
N GLU A 2 16.28 -5.96 -14.82
CA GLU A 2 16.25 -6.43 -13.44
C GLU A 2 17.00 -5.44 -12.54
N PHE A 3 16.32 -4.89 -11.55
CA PHE A 3 16.98 -4.14 -10.48
C PHE A 3 17.69 -5.14 -9.56
N HIS A 4 19.02 -5.07 -9.51
CA HIS A 4 19.85 -5.82 -8.57
C HIS A 4 19.75 -5.18 -7.16
N LEU A 5 18.61 -5.37 -6.50
CA LEU A 5 18.47 -5.11 -5.07
C LEU A 5 19.14 -6.23 -4.28
N SER A 6 19.87 -5.89 -3.21
CA SER A 6 20.45 -6.89 -2.30
C SER A 6 19.35 -7.72 -1.63
N SER A 7 19.65 -8.99 -1.30
CA SER A 7 18.67 -9.91 -0.67
C SER A 7 18.00 -9.29 0.55
N LYS A 8 18.80 -8.65 1.42
CA LYS A 8 18.34 -7.98 2.64
C LYS A 8 17.34 -6.85 2.38
N MET A 9 17.51 -6.11 1.28
CA MET A 9 16.57 -5.03 0.92
C MET A 9 15.23 -5.60 0.43
N LYS A 10 15.28 -6.68 -0.34
CA LYS A 10 14.06 -7.39 -0.78
C LYS A 10 13.29 -7.96 0.42
N ASP A 11 14.00 -8.51 1.40
CA ASP A 11 13.41 -9.04 2.64
C ASP A 11 12.73 -7.92 3.46
N TYR A 12 13.40 -6.78 3.62
CA TYR A 12 12.82 -5.63 4.33
C TYR A 12 11.57 -5.08 3.63
N HIS A 13 11.59 -4.92 2.30
CA HIS A 13 10.41 -4.49 1.55
C HIS A 13 9.24 -5.46 1.71
N LYS A 14 9.51 -6.76 1.75
CA LYS A 14 8.50 -7.78 2.01
C LYS A 14 7.88 -7.63 3.40
N GLU A 15 8.67 -7.30 4.43
CA GLU A 15 8.16 -7.04 5.78
C GLU A 15 7.24 -5.82 5.81
N VAL A 16 7.66 -4.70 5.21
CA VAL A 16 6.85 -3.47 5.10
C VAL A 16 5.51 -3.76 4.44
N LEU A 17 5.51 -4.44 3.28
CA LEU A 17 4.28 -4.77 2.54
C LEU A 17 3.40 -5.75 3.29
N THR A 18 3.99 -6.73 3.98
CA THR A 18 3.25 -7.67 4.82
C THR A 18 2.54 -6.94 5.95
N ALA A 19 3.24 -6.05 6.65
CA ALA A 19 2.68 -5.23 7.71
C ALA A 19 1.55 -4.33 7.18
N MET A 20 1.76 -3.67 6.03
CA MET A 20 0.75 -2.84 5.37
C MET A 20 -0.52 -3.65 5.06
N ILE A 21 -0.38 -4.81 4.41
CA ILE A 21 -1.51 -5.68 4.06
C ILE A 21 -2.28 -6.12 5.30
N ILE A 22 -1.59 -6.59 6.34
CA ILE A 22 -2.22 -7.03 7.60
C ILE A 22 -2.99 -5.88 8.24
N CYS A 23 -2.38 -4.70 8.34
CA CYS A 23 -3.00 -3.53 8.92
C CYS A 23 -4.25 -3.08 8.15
N CYS A 24 -4.19 -3.05 6.81
CA CYS A 24 -5.33 -2.73 5.96
C CYS A 24 -6.47 -3.75 6.10
N ARG A 25 -6.16 -5.05 6.11
CA ARG A 25 -7.17 -6.11 6.26
C ARG A 25 -7.89 -6.08 7.60
N ASN A 26 -7.19 -5.65 8.65
CA ASN A 26 -7.73 -5.53 10.00
C ASN A 26 -8.34 -4.15 10.28
N PHE A 27 -8.27 -3.22 9.33
CA PHE A 27 -8.66 -1.82 9.49
C PHE A 27 -7.96 -1.13 10.68
N ASP A 28 -6.73 -1.54 11.00
CA ASP A 28 -5.92 -0.97 12.07
C ASP A 28 -4.51 -0.67 11.58
N LEU A 29 -4.21 0.60 11.37
CA LEU A 29 -2.92 1.08 10.85
C LEU A 29 -1.90 1.40 11.94
N LYS A 30 -2.20 1.22 13.23
CA LYS A 30 -1.27 1.62 14.30
C LYS A 30 0.07 0.91 14.19
N ASN A 31 0.04 -0.39 13.92
CA ASN A 31 1.25 -1.22 13.80
C ASN A 31 2.05 -0.95 12.52
N PHE A 32 1.49 -0.20 11.57
CA PHE A 32 2.20 0.19 10.36
C PHE A 32 3.06 1.45 10.53
N ILE A 33 2.82 2.26 11.58
CA ILE A 33 3.53 3.53 11.80
C ILE A 33 5.06 3.34 11.83
N PRO A 34 5.64 2.36 12.55
CA PRO A 34 7.10 2.21 12.58
C PRO A 34 7.69 1.96 11.18
N PHE A 35 7.04 1.13 10.37
CA PHE A 35 7.47 0.86 8.99
C PHE A 35 7.36 2.09 8.10
N LEU A 36 6.24 2.82 8.19
CA LEU A 36 6.05 4.05 7.43
C LEU A 36 7.14 5.10 7.75
N MET A 37 7.54 5.20 9.01
CA MET A 37 8.52 6.19 9.46
C MET A 37 9.97 5.85 9.08
N SER A 38 10.28 4.60 8.74
CA SER A 38 11.62 4.18 8.29
C SER A 38 12.13 4.93 7.07
N GLU A 39 13.44 5.20 7.02
CA GLU A 39 14.09 6.00 5.96
C GLU A 39 13.81 5.49 4.54
N ASN A 40 13.82 4.17 4.32
CA ASN A 40 13.64 3.56 3.00
C ASN A 40 12.17 3.41 2.57
N VAL A 41 11.23 3.94 3.36
CA VAL A 41 9.81 4.02 2.98
C VAL A 41 9.50 5.48 2.71
N LEU A 42 9.14 5.79 1.46
CA LEU A 42 8.83 7.13 1.00
C LEU A 42 7.35 7.22 0.60
N THR A 43 6.91 8.43 0.32
CA THR A 43 5.55 8.70 -0.12
C THR A 43 5.52 9.91 -1.04
N ASN A 44 4.58 9.93 -1.99
CA ASN A 44 4.39 11.04 -2.93
C ASN A 44 3.66 12.25 -2.32
N TYR A 45 3.32 12.19 -1.02
CA TYR A 45 2.74 13.29 -0.26
C TYR A 45 3.82 14.21 0.32
N GLU A 46 3.44 15.41 0.76
CA GLU A 46 4.39 16.38 1.33
C GLU A 46 5.17 15.81 2.52
N ASN A 47 4.55 14.92 3.29
CA ASN A 47 5.19 14.18 4.36
C ASN A 47 4.43 12.89 4.73
N LYS A 48 5.12 12.00 5.45
CA LYS A 48 4.60 10.72 5.93
C LYS A 48 3.38 10.84 6.86
N VAL A 49 3.29 11.92 7.63
CA VAL A 49 2.15 12.14 8.54
C VAL A 49 0.89 12.47 7.74
N GLN A 50 1.00 13.27 6.69
CA GLN A 50 -0.09 13.57 5.76
C GLN A 50 -0.56 12.30 5.05
N PHE A 51 0.38 11.50 4.51
CA PHE A 51 0.08 10.19 3.92
C PHE A 51 -0.69 9.30 4.91
N TYR A 52 -0.18 9.17 6.15
CA TYR A 52 -0.81 8.33 7.17
C TYR A 52 -2.26 8.76 7.47
N ARG A 53 -2.51 10.08 7.59
CA ARG A 53 -3.86 10.60 7.83
C ARG A 53 -4.81 10.25 6.70
N ILE A 54 -4.36 10.38 5.45
CA ILE A 54 -5.17 10.06 4.27
C ILE A 54 -5.41 8.56 4.17
N MET A 55 -4.37 7.75 4.38
CA MET A 55 -4.46 6.29 4.44
C MET A 55 -5.45 5.83 5.51
N LYS A 56 -5.37 6.40 6.71
CA LYS A 56 -6.30 6.11 7.81
C LYS A 56 -7.74 6.43 7.43
N ASN A 57 -7.99 7.61 6.87
CA ASN A 57 -9.34 7.98 6.41
C ASN A 57 -9.86 7.01 5.35
N LYS A 58 -9.02 6.60 4.40
CA LYS A 58 -9.39 5.65 3.33
C LYS A 58 -9.69 4.26 3.89
N VAL A 59 -8.88 3.77 4.83
CA VAL A 59 -9.11 2.49 5.52
C VAL A 59 -10.40 2.52 6.35
N GLU A 60 -10.68 3.62 7.04
CA GLU A 60 -11.92 3.81 7.79
C GLU A 60 -13.15 3.86 6.86
N CYS A 61 -13.04 4.51 5.71
CA CYS A 61 -14.08 4.47 4.68
C CYS A 61 -14.27 3.05 4.16
N ALA A 62 -13.19 2.35 3.83
CA ALA A 62 -13.22 0.95 3.39
C ALA A 62 -13.94 0.06 4.42
N LYS A 63 -13.66 0.24 5.72
CA LYS A 63 -14.32 -0.50 6.80
C LYS A 63 -15.84 -0.36 6.79
N LYS A 64 -16.36 0.83 6.47
CA LYS A 64 -17.80 1.12 6.45
C LYS A 64 -18.52 0.50 5.26
N ILE A 65 -17.80 0.26 4.17
CA ILE A 65 -18.37 -0.19 2.89
C ILE A 65 -17.94 -1.62 2.52
N THR A 66 -17.21 -2.30 3.40
CA THR A 66 -16.72 -3.67 3.22
C THR A 66 -17.69 -4.64 3.85
N ASP A 67 -18.01 -5.68 3.10
CA ASP A 67 -18.73 -6.84 3.61
C ASP A 67 -17.76 -8.02 3.85
N GLY A 68 -17.57 -8.40 5.12
CA GLY A 68 -16.66 -9.48 5.50
C GLY A 68 -15.18 -9.10 5.49
N ILE A 69 -14.33 -9.99 5.00
CA ILE A 69 -12.86 -9.89 5.08
C ILE A 69 -12.29 -9.34 3.78
N LEU A 70 -11.33 -8.40 3.89
CA LEU A 70 -10.56 -7.93 2.73
C LEU A 70 -9.52 -8.97 2.28
N ILE A 71 -9.46 -9.18 0.97
CA ILE A 71 -8.46 -9.95 0.26
C ILE A 71 -7.63 -8.98 -0.57
N CYS A 72 -6.32 -8.99 -0.34
CA CYS A 72 -5.39 -8.19 -1.13
C CYS A 72 -5.01 -8.94 -2.42
N LYS A 73 -5.08 -8.26 -3.56
CA LYS A 73 -4.54 -8.71 -4.84
C LYS A 73 -3.53 -7.67 -5.35
N ILE A 74 -2.44 -8.16 -5.90
CA ILE A 74 -1.40 -7.31 -6.51
C ILE A 74 -1.67 -7.28 -8.02
N GLU A 75 -1.94 -6.10 -8.53
CA GLU A 75 -2.32 -5.89 -9.92
C GLU A 75 -1.40 -4.87 -10.58
N LYS A 76 -1.20 -5.03 -11.89
CA LYS A 76 -0.66 -3.98 -12.76
C LYS A 76 -1.78 -3.58 -13.69
N LYS A 77 -2.20 -2.33 -13.68
CA LYS A 77 -3.25 -1.87 -14.60
C LYS A 77 -2.57 -1.16 -15.78
N GLU A 78 -2.92 -1.59 -17.00
CA GLU A 78 -2.32 -1.07 -18.25
C GLU A 78 -2.54 0.45 -18.45
N TRP A 79 -3.56 1.00 -17.77
CA TRP A 79 -3.91 2.42 -17.81
C TRP A 79 -3.25 3.25 -16.70
N GLN A 80 -2.34 2.68 -15.90
CA GLN A 80 -1.62 3.45 -14.88
C GLN A 80 -0.74 4.52 -15.51
N LEU A 81 -0.83 5.73 -14.96
CA LEU A 81 0.09 6.84 -15.25
C LEU A 81 1.54 6.45 -14.94
N ASN A 82 1.75 5.56 -13.97
CA ASN A 82 3.06 5.01 -13.64
C ASN A 82 3.18 3.51 -13.99
N PRO A 83 3.86 3.16 -15.09
CA PRO A 83 4.03 1.76 -15.52
C PRO A 83 4.94 0.93 -14.61
N LYS A 84 5.66 1.56 -13.65
CA LYS A 84 6.52 0.86 -12.68
C LYS A 84 5.79 0.51 -11.39
N ALA A 85 4.60 1.05 -11.19
CA ALA A 85 3.86 0.88 -9.97
C ALA A 85 3.08 -0.44 -9.93
N HIS A 86 2.88 -0.91 -8.71
CA HIS A 86 2.08 -2.08 -8.38
C HIS A 86 0.89 -1.64 -7.53
N LEU A 87 -0.32 -2.05 -7.90
CA LEU A 87 -1.53 -1.75 -7.14
C LEU A 87 -1.82 -2.89 -6.17
N PHE A 88 -1.88 -2.55 -4.89
CA PHE A 88 -2.34 -3.42 -3.81
C PHE A 88 -3.82 -3.12 -3.60
N ASN A 89 -4.66 -3.86 -4.32
CA ASN A 89 -6.10 -3.69 -4.33
C ASN A 89 -6.74 -4.63 -3.31
N PHE A 90 -7.56 -4.08 -2.43
CA PHE A 90 -8.26 -4.82 -1.39
C PHE A 90 -9.72 -4.97 -1.80
N TYR A 91 -10.14 -6.21 -2.01
CA TYR A 91 -11.50 -6.58 -2.36
C TYR A 91 -12.19 -7.22 -1.18
N ASP A 92 -13.49 -7.04 -1.09
CA ASP A 92 -14.32 -7.89 -0.25
C ASP A 92 -14.91 -9.03 -1.09
N GLN A 93 -15.72 -9.90 -0.48
CA GLN A 93 -16.26 -11.07 -1.18
C GLN A 93 -17.50 -10.73 -2.03
N THR A 94 -18.11 -9.58 -1.78
CA THR A 94 -19.43 -9.21 -2.30
C THR A 94 -19.32 -8.31 -3.53
N HIS A 95 -18.34 -7.41 -3.56
CA HIS A 95 -18.25 -6.38 -4.57
C HIS A 95 -17.16 -6.64 -5.61
N LYS A 96 -17.46 -6.26 -6.86
CA LYS A 96 -16.53 -6.37 -8.00
C LYS A 96 -15.39 -5.34 -7.94
N ASN A 97 -15.65 -4.17 -7.36
CA ASN A 97 -14.68 -3.07 -7.27
C ASN A 97 -13.93 -3.11 -5.94
N GLU A 98 -12.66 -2.73 -6.00
CA GLU A 98 -11.80 -2.58 -4.84
C GLU A 98 -12.40 -1.62 -3.80
N ARG A 99 -12.23 -1.96 -2.53
CA ARG A 99 -12.63 -1.15 -1.36
C ARG A 99 -11.53 -0.16 -0.98
N LEU A 100 -10.28 -0.51 -1.29
CA LEU A 100 -9.07 0.26 -1.05
C LEU A 100 -8.04 -0.10 -2.11
N SER A 101 -7.31 0.90 -2.59
CA SER A 101 -6.15 0.71 -3.47
C SER A 101 -4.98 1.50 -2.90
N ILE A 102 -3.81 0.86 -2.86
CA ILE A 102 -2.55 1.49 -2.49
C ILE A 102 -1.56 1.22 -3.61
N GLU A 103 -0.91 2.26 -4.07
CA GLU A 103 0.12 2.18 -5.09
C GLU A 103 1.49 2.03 -4.44
N VAL A 104 2.28 1.11 -4.97
CA VAL A 104 3.59 0.76 -4.45
C VAL A 104 4.59 0.76 -5.59
N GLU A 105 5.67 1.52 -5.41
CA GLU A 105 6.79 1.56 -6.34
C GLU A 105 8.09 1.20 -5.64
N PHE A 106 9.00 0.61 -6.42
CA PHE A 106 10.34 0.29 -5.97
C PHE A 106 11.34 1.11 -6.78
N GLU A 107 12.01 2.05 -6.13
CA GLU A 107 13.00 2.91 -6.78
C GLU A 107 14.23 3.11 -5.91
N LYS A 108 15.41 2.80 -6.46
CA LYS A 108 16.73 3.05 -5.84
C LYS A 108 16.84 2.55 -4.39
N GLY A 109 16.23 1.40 -4.09
CA GLY A 109 16.23 0.80 -2.75
C GLY A 109 15.10 1.30 -1.84
N ASN A 110 14.33 2.29 -2.27
CA ASN A 110 13.17 2.79 -1.55
C ASN A 110 11.89 2.06 -1.99
N LEU A 111 10.96 1.97 -1.05
CA LEU A 111 9.59 1.59 -1.27
C LEU A 111 8.74 2.86 -1.17
N ILE A 112 8.15 3.28 -2.28
CA ILE A 112 7.35 4.50 -2.36
C ILE A 112 5.88 4.12 -2.29
N LEU A 113 5.14 4.72 -1.35
CA LEU A 113 3.73 4.48 -1.13
C LEU A 113 2.90 5.68 -1.58
N ASP A 114 1.81 5.38 -2.29
CA ASP A 114 0.85 6.38 -2.71
C ASP A 114 -0.59 5.86 -2.59
N ILE A 115 -1.54 6.79 -2.54
CA ILE A 115 -2.96 6.54 -2.56
C ILE A 115 -3.55 7.48 -3.59
N GLN A 116 -4.02 6.93 -4.70
CA GLN A 116 -4.67 7.71 -5.73
C GLN A 116 -5.93 8.42 -5.17
N PRO A 117 -6.09 9.73 -5.39
CA PRO A 117 -7.37 10.39 -5.18
C PRO A 117 -8.40 9.80 -6.15
N PHE A 118 -9.65 9.65 -5.68
CA PHE A 118 -10.76 9.20 -6.53
C PHE A 118 -11.16 10.31 -7.51
#